data_AF-A0AAV0T502-F1
#
_entry.id   AF-A0AAV0T502-F1
#
_cell.length_a   1.000
_cell.length_b   1.000
_cell.length_c   1.000
_cell.angle_alpha   90.00
_cell.angle_beta   90.00
_cell.angle_gamma   90.00
#
_symmetry.space_group_name_H-M   'P 1'
#
loop_
_entity.id
_entity.type
_entity.pdbx_description
1 polymer ?
#
loop_
_entity_poly.entity_id
_entity_poly.type
_entity_poly.pdbx_seq_one_letter_code
_entity_poly.pdbx_strand_id
1 'polypeptide(L)'
;MEEWAAQAESFKAEGNNLVAAKQYKDAVEMYTRAIELDPENAVYYSNRSAAYLAMGDARGKALKDAEKCIELKPDWWKGYSRKGAAEHALHRFDAARVTYKQGLCLDPDNLSLLQASEEAYTAGLEYSKRLREEQRLRQEMEKRQAEEQEQKLQKKEQEEKEQEKKNEPKAEDALLDEFLSEVQELEENANCIKKDKEEEEAKKEKKVVDFGTSDGQIERLLQPHFHWINLNPFRVLMLDVDATEEDMKQHYRKISTMVHPDKCRNPKAREAFEEITKAYNLIIQEDRRKTCIRTIENATLAVTKERRQKIKKGIKESELGGLKDAVDKAVLRAFAEIENRRLNIEKRDAAQRRRETEQEEKAHVKVVNMFKRERSWAETDRREQRVGNWRSFQKGGKRRKETDAQGWKEESRDEKKFGEIDNEAYKREWK
;
A
#
# COMPACT_ATOMS: atom_id res chain seq x y z
N MET A 1 -13.77 36.28 -32.20
CA MET A 1 -12.64 35.35 -32.00
C MET A 1 -11.34 36.10 -31.77
N GLU A 2 -11.01 37.14 -32.55
CA GLU A 2 -9.78 37.96 -32.32
C GLU A 2 -9.70 38.64 -30.94
N GLU A 3 -10.81 39.12 -30.39
CA GLU A 3 -10.83 39.77 -29.06
C GLU A 3 -10.46 38.82 -27.91
N TRP A 4 -10.82 37.53 -28.00
CA TRP A 4 -10.52 36.55 -26.95
C TRP A 4 -9.06 36.07 -27.02
N ALA A 5 -8.51 35.94 -28.22
CA ALA A 5 -7.09 35.64 -28.41
C ALA A 5 -6.22 36.79 -27.88
N ALA A 6 -6.58 38.04 -28.18
CA ALA A 6 -5.88 39.22 -27.63
C ALA A 6 -5.96 39.28 -26.10
N GLN A 7 -7.12 38.91 -25.52
CA GLN A 7 -7.29 38.86 -24.08
C GLN A 7 -6.50 37.72 -23.42
N ALA A 8 -6.44 36.53 -24.03
CA ALA A 8 -5.61 35.42 -23.56
C ALA A 8 -4.12 35.79 -23.56
N GLU A 9 -3.67 36.47 -24.62
CA GLU A 9 -2.30 37.00 -24.72
C GLU A 9 -1.98 38.06 -23.66
N SER A 10 -2.96 38.93 -23.33
CA SER A 10 -2.83 39.87 -22.21
C SER A 10 -2.64 39.15 -20.87
N PHE A 11 -3.45 38.12 -20.58
CA PHE A 11 -3.30 37.33 -19.36
C PHE A 11 -1.97 36.56 -19.32
N LYS A 12 -1.49 36.03 -20.44
CA LYS A 12 -0.15 35.44 -20.51
C LYS A 12 0.93 36.47 -20.18
N ALA A 13 0.84 37.68 -20.75
CA ALA A 13 1.82 38.74 -20.50
C ALA A 13 1.83 39.16 -19.02
N GLU A 14 0.66 39.29 -18.40
CA GLU A 14 0.52 39.56 -16.97
C GLU A 14 1.09 38.41 -16.12
N GLY A 15 0.78 37.16 -16.47
CA GLY A 15 1.37 35.98 -15.84
C GLY A 15 2.91 35.98 -15.92
N ASN A 16 3.48 36.37 -17.07
CA ASN A 16 4.94 36.48 -17.22
C ASN A 16 5.53 37.56 -16.30
N ASN A 17 4.87 38.71 -16.18
CA ASN A 17 5.29 39.79 -15.28
C ASN A 17 5.25 39.33 -13.81
N LEU A 18 4.22 38.58 -13.41
CA LEU A 18 4.09 38.01 -12.07
C LEU A 18 5.16 36.95 -11.79
N VAL A 19 5.52 36.11 -12.77
CA VAL A 19 6.67 35.19 -12.65
C VAL A 19 7.96 35.96 -12.45
N ALA A 20 8.19 37.06 -13.18
CA ALA A 20 9.36 37.91 -13.01
C ALA A 20 9.39 38.57 -11.62
N ALA A 21 8.22 38.93 -11.07
CA ALA A 21 8.05 39.41 -9.70
C ALA A 21 8.10 38.30 -8.63
N LYS A 22 8.33 37.04 -9.01
CA LYS A 22 8.31 35.84 -8.15
C LYS A 22 6.97 35.57 -7.46
N GLN A 23 5.88 36.15 -7.97
CA GLN A 23 4.50 35.92 -7.52
C GLN A 23 3.89 34.73 -8.28
N TYR A 24 4.37 33.53 -7.97
CA TYR A 24 4.04 32.33 -8.76
C TYR A 24 2.58 31.87 -8.63
N LYS A 25 1.90 32.14 -7.49
CA LYS A 25 0.49 31.78 -7.30
C LYS A 25 -0.40 32.60 -8.23
N ASP A 26 -0.23 33.91 -8.22
CA ASP A 26 -1.00 34.83 -9.05
C ASP A 26 -0.69 34.61 -10.54
N ALA A 27 0.57 34.29 -10.88
CA ALA A 27 0.94 33.92 -12.24
C ALA A 27 0.19 32.67 -12.75
N VAL A 28 0.04 31.64 -11.90
CA VAL A 28 -0.73 30.43 -12.22
C VAL A 28 -2.19 30.77 -12.49
N GLU A 29 -2.78 31.70 -11.75
CA GLU A 29 -4.14 32.15 -11.98
C GLU A 29 -4.28 32.86 -13.33
N MET A 30 -3.34 33.74 -13.67
CA MET A 30 -3.36 34.43 -14.97
C MET A 30 -3.19 33.46 -16.14
N TYR A 31 -2.28 32.48 -16.05
CA TYR A 31 -2.19 31.45 -17.08
C TYR A 31 -3.43 30.56 -17.15
N THR A 32 -4.09 30.31 -16.02
CA THR A 32 -5.35 29.55 -16.01
C THR A 32 -6.45 30.32 -16.74
N ARG A 33 -6.56 31.63 -16.53
CA ARG A 33 -7.47 32.49 -17.31
C ARG A 33 -7.14 32.51 -18.80
N ALA A 34 -5.86 32.51 -19.16
CA ALA A 34 -5.44 32.40 -20.57
C ALA A 34 -5.87 31.06 -21.19
N ILE A 35 -5.70 29.95 -20.47
CA ILE A 35 -6.11 28.59 -20.90
C ILE A 35 -7.63 28.47 -21.04
N GLU A 36 -8.40 29.12 -20.16
CA GLU A 36 -9.87 29.11 -20.27
C GLU A 36 -10.38 29.82 -21.52
N LEU A 37 -9.64 30.80 -22.03
CA LEU A 37 -9.97 31.53 -23.25
C LEU A 37 -9.49 30.81 -24.52
N ASP A 38 -8.32 30.17 -24.46
CA ASP A 38 -7.74 29.39 -25.55
C ASP A 38 -7.05 28.12 -24.99
N PRO A 39 -7.78 26.99 -24.92
CA PRO A 39 -7.29 25.74 -24.35
C PRO A 39 -6.40 24.95 -25.30
N GLU A 40 -6.23 25.36 -26.57
CA GLU A 40 -5.41 24.64 -27.55
C GLU A 40 -3.97 25.17 -27.61
N ASN A 41 -3.69 26.27 -26.90
CA ASN A 41 -2.38 26.88 -26.89
C ASN A 41 -1.43 26.26 -25.86
N ALA A 42 -0.55 25.38 -26.36
CA ALA A 42 0.49 24.72 -25.58
C ALA A 42 1.41 25.67 -24.78
N VAL A 43 1.57 26.94 -25.21
CA VAL A 43 2.45 27.91 -24.54
C VAL A 43 1.94 28.24 -23.14
N TYR A 44 0.63 28.36 -22.95
CA TYR A 44 0.06 28.68 -21.65
C TYR A 44 0.27 27.54 -20.65
N TYR A 45 0.10 26.30 -21.09
CA TYR A 45 0.40 25.11 -20.28
C TYR A 45 1.90 25.03 -19.93
N SER A 46 2.80 25.30 -20.88
CA SER A 46 4.24 25.35 -20.61
C SER A 46 4.59 26.41 -19.54
N ASN A 47 4.00 27.61 -19.63
CA ASN A 47 4.29 28.69 -18.69
C ASN A 47 3.70 28.44 -17.31
N ARG A 48 2.48 27.87 -17.24
CA ARG A 48 1.87 27.46 -15.98
C ARG A 48 2.62 26.32 -15.30
N SER A 49 3.09 25.35 -16.09
CA SER A 49 3.97 24.28 -15.61
C SER A 49 5.24 24.85 -14.95
N ALA A 50 5.89 25.82 -15.61
CA ALA A 50 7.07 26.48 -15.06
C ALA A 50 6.78 27.20 -13.73
N ALA A 51 5.65 27.92 -13.65
CA ALA A 51 5.23 28.60 -12.42
C ALA A 51 4.93 27.61 -11.28
N TYR A 52 4.34 26.44 -11.58
CA TYR A 52 4.14 25.37 -10.60
C TYR A 52 5.45 24.78 -10.08
N LEU A 53 6.47 24.63 -10.94
CA LEU A 53 7.79 24.17 -10.51
C LEU A 53 8.49 25.19 -9.61
N ALA A 54 8.39 26.48 -9.95
CA ALA A 54 8.96 27.56 -9.15
C ALA A 54 8.31 27.69 -7.76
N MET A 55 7.05 27.26 -7.63
CA MET A 55 6.31 27.22 -6.35
C MET A 55 6.75 26.07 -5.43
N GLY A 56 7.40 25.03 -5.95
CA GLY A 56 7.92 23.89 -5.16
C GLY A 56 6.89 22.84 -4.76
N ASP A 57 5.67 23.24 -4.35
CA ASP A 57 4.66 22.31 -3.81
C ASP A 57 3.74 21.68 -4.87
N ALA A 58 3.83 22.11 -6.12
CA ALA A 58 2.89 21.73 -7.19
C ALA A 58 3.51 20.86 -8.30
N ARG A 59 4.56 20.10 -7.99
CA ARG A 59 5.33 19.30 -8.97
C ARG A 59 4.48 18.34 -9.80
N GLY A 60 3.47 17.71 -9.18
CA GLY A 60 2.53 16.83 -9.88
C GLY A 60 1.59 17.57 -10.85
N LYS A 61 1.21 18.82 -10.54
CA LYS A 61 0.42 19.66 -11.46
C LYS A 61 1.27 20.17 -12.62
N ALA A 62 2.53 20.53 -12.35
CA ALA A 62 3.49 20.90 -13.38
C ALA A 62 3.69 19.79 -14.42
N LEU A 63 3.78 18.53 -13.96
CA LEU A 63 3.90 17.37 -14.85
C LEU A 63 2.69 17.24 -15.78
N LYS A 64 1.47 17.32 -15.24
CA LYS A 64 0.24 17.25 -16.04
C LYS A 64 0.17 18.35 -17.11
N ASP A 65 0.53 19.57 -16.75
CA ASP A 65 0.55 20.68 -17.71
C ASP A 65 1.63 20.50 -18.78
N ALA A 66 2.79 19.94 -18.41
CA ALA A 66 3.84 19.63 -19.38
C ALA A 66 3.45 18.49 -20.33
N GLU A 67 2.75 17.46 -19.84
CA GLU A 67 2.17 16.40 -20.67
C GLU A 67 1.13 16.96 -21.64
N LYS A 68 0.25 17.85 -21.17
CA LYS A 68 -0.75 18.50 -22.03
C LYS A 68 -0.10 19.38 -23.10
N CYS A 69 1.00 20.05 -22.76
CA CYS A 69 1.80 20.83 -23.70
C CYS A 69 2.34 19.95 -24.85
N ILE A 70 2.88 18.75 -24.54
CA ILE A 70 3.37 17.79 -25.53
C ILE A 70 2.22 17.20 -26.34
N GLU A 71 1.07 16.92 -25.73
CA GLU A 71 -0.13 16.43 -26.41
C GLU A 71 -0.63 17.43 -27.47
N LEU A 72 -0.62 18.73 -27.13
CA LEU A 72 -1.06 19.80 -28.03
C LEU A 72 -0.02 20.14 -29.11
N LYS A 73 1.27 20.11 -28.77
CA LYS A 73 2.38 20.39 -29.70
C LYS A 73 3.52 19.38 -29.51
N PRO A 74 3.44 18.20 -30.15
CA PRO A 74 4.46 17.15 -30.02
C PRO A 74 5.79 17.56 -30.66
N ASP A 75 5.80 18.47 -31.63
CA ASP A 75 7.03 18.92 -32.30
C ASP A 75 7.75 20.05 -31.53
N TRP A 76 7.23 20.44 -30.35
CA TRP A 76 7.77 21.57 -29.59
C TRP A 76 8.67 21.10 -28.43
N TRP A 77 9.99 21.23 -28.62
CA TRP A 77 11.00 20.79 -27.64
C TRP A 77 10.80 21.38 -26.23
N LYS A 78 10.22 22.59 -26.10
CA LYS A 78 9.97 23.22 -24.79
C LYS A 78 8.98 22.42 -23.95
N GLY A 79 8.04 21.69 -24.55
CA GLY A 79 7.15 20.77 -23.82
C GLY A 79 7.93 19.67 -23.10
N TYR A 80 8.87 19.04 -23.82
CA TYR A 80 9.79 18.04 -23.26
C TYR A 80 10.71 18.62 -22.19
N SER A 81 11.20 19.85 -22.39
CA SER A 81 11.96 20.57 -21.36
C SER A 81 11.15 20.73 -20.06
N ARG A 82 9.88 21.15 -20.15
CA ARG A 82 8.99 21.30 -18.96
C ARG A 82 8.70 19.96 -18.29
N LYS A 83 8.45 18.91 -19.08
CA LYS A 83 8.16 17.57 -18.56
C LYS A 83 9.39 16.99 -17.84
N GLY A 84 10.56 17.07 -18.46
CA GLY A 84 11.82 16.63 -17.84
C GLY A 84 12.11 17.39 -16.54
N ALA A 85 11.85 18.70 -16.50
CA ALA A 85 12.03 19.50 -15.29
C ALA A 85 11.06 19.09 -14.17
N ALA A 86 9.82 18.76 -14.51
CA ALA A 86 8.83 18.27 -13.55
C ALA A 86 9.17 16.86 -13.03
N GLU A 87 9.61 15.95 -13.90
CA GLU A 87 10.07 14.62 -13.52
C GLU A 87 11.33 14.69 -12.63
N HIS A 88 12.26 15.58 -12.95
CA HIS A 88 13.45 15.84 -12.14
C HIS A 88 13.08 16.34 -10.74
N ALA A 89 12.15 17.29 -10.65
CA ALA A 89 11.65 17.78 -9.37
C ALA A 89 10.95 16.70 -8.55
N LEU A 90 10.34 15.69 -9.19
CA LEU A 90 9.70 14.52 -8.56
C LEU A 90 10.69 13.40 -8.23
N HIS A 91 12.00 13.63 -8.36
CA HIS A 91 13.05 12.61 -8.19
C HIS A 91 12.94 11.41 -9.14
N ARG A 92 12.26 11.58 -10.29
CA ARG A 92 12.14 10.57 -11.35
C ARG A 92 13.24 10.79 -12.39
N PHE A 93 14.49 10.70 -11.94
CA PHE A 93 15.67 11.09 -12.71
C PHE A 93 15.85 10.31 -14.02
N ASP A 94 15.59 9.00 -14.02
CA ASP A 94 15.67 8.17 -15.22
C ASP A 94 14.64 8.58 -16.28
N ALA A 95 13.40 8.84 -15.85
CA ALA A 95 12.34 9.33 -16.73
C ALA A 95 12.68 10.71 -17.29
N ALA A 96 13.15 11.64 -16.43
CA ALA A 96 13.56 12.97 -16.83
C ALA A 96 14.64 12.94 -17.93
N ARG A 97 15.65 12.07 -17.76
CA ARG A 97 16.71 11.88 -18.76
C ARG A 97 16.18 11.39 -20.10
N VAL A 98 15.26 10.43 -20.09
CA VAL A 98 14.62 9.94 -21.33
C VAL A 98 13.82 11.05 -21.99
N THR A 99 13.03 11.80 -21.22
CA THR A 99 12.23 12.93 -21.71
C THR A 99 13.10 14.04 -22.31
N TYR A 100 14.23 14.40 -21.67
CA TYR A 100 15.16 15.39 -22.24
C TYR A 100 15.80 14.90 -23.54
N LYS A 101 16.15 13.61 -23.63
CA LYS A 101 16.63 13.01 -24.89
C LYS A 101 15.58 13.07 -26.00
N GLN A 102 14.30 12.86 -25.69
CA GLN A 102 13.23 13.05 -26.66
C GLN A 102 13.15 14.50 -27.15
N GLY A 103 13.33 15.48 -26.25
CA GLY A 103 13.45 16.89 -26.62
C GLY A 103 14.66 17.17 -27.51
N LEU A 104 15.81 16.56 -27.22
CA LEU A 104 17.03 16.66 -28.04
C LEU A 104 16.87 16.04 -29.43
N CYS A 105 15.98 15.04 -29.60
CA CYS A 105 15.66 14.53 -30.93
C CYS A 105 14.94 15.57 -31.80
N LEU A 106 14.22 16.52 -31.18
CA LEU A 106 13.52 17.61 -31.88
C LEU A 106 14.42 18.83 -32.11
N ASP A 107 15.33 19.10 -31.17
CA ASP A 107 16.30 20.20 -31.23
C ASP A 107 17.68 19.71 -30.75
N PRO A 108 18.48 19.09 -31.65
CA PRO A 108 19.76 18.46 -31.28
C PRO A 108 20.83 19.44 -30.77
N ASP A 109 20.77 20.70 -31.19
CA ASP A 109 21.76 21.74 -30.84
C ASP A 109 21.42 22.46 -29.52
N ASN A 110 20.37 22.02 -28.83
CA ASN A 110 19.90 22.66 -27.61
C ASN A 110 20.78 22.32 -26.40
N LEU A 111 21.77 23.17 -26.15
CA LEU A 111 22.69 23.04 -25.01
C LEU A 111 21.97 22.97 -23.66
N SER A 112 20.85 23.67 -23.48
CA SER A 112 20.10 23.67 -22.22
C SER A 112 19.47 22.31 -21.93
N LEU A 113 18.92 21.64 -22.95
CA LEU A 113 18.37 20.29 -22.82
C LEU A 113 19.46 19.25 -22.57
N LEU A 114 20.62 19.40 -23.21
CA LEU A 114 21.77 18.51 -23.00
C LEU A 114 22.26 18.60 -21.56
N GLN A 115 22.49 19.82 -21.07
CA GLN A 115 22.88 20.06 -19.68
C GLN A 115 21.84 19.50 -18.70
N ALA A 116 20.55 19.77 -18.92
CA ALA A 116 19.49 19.23 -18.06
C ALA A 116 19.41 17.70 -18.08
N SER A 117 19.71 17.05 -19.22
CA SER A 117 19.82 15.60 -19.32
C SER A 117 21.02 15.03 -18.56
N GLU A 118 22.15 15.74 -18.56
CA GLU A 118 23.36 15.34 -17.82
C GLU A 118 23.16 15.53 -16.33
N GLU A 119 22.59 16.66 -15.91
CA GLU A 119 22.20 16.93 -14.52
C GLU A 119 21.23 15.88 -13.99
N ALA A 120 20.22 15.48 -14.78
CA ALA A 120 19.31 14.41 -14.40
C ALA A 120 20.05 13.07 -14.20
N TYR A 121 21.08 12.79 -15.01
CA TYR A 121 21.86 11.57 -14.89
C TYR A 121 22.75 11.57 -13.63
N THR A 122 23.46 12.66 -13.37
CA THR A 122 24.32 12.78 -12.18
C THR A 122 23.47 12.76 -10.90
N ALA A 123 22.35 13.50 -10.87
CA ALA A 123 21.43 13.50 -9.75
C ALA A 123 20.82 12.10 -9.50
N GLY A 124 20.49 11.36 -10.56
CA GLY A 124 20.04 9.97 -10.45
C GLY A 124 21.09 9.04 -9.85
N LEU A 125 22.36 9.18 -10.28
CA LEU A 125 23.48 8.39 -9.75
C LEU A 125 23.68 8.67 -8.25
N GLU A 126 23.74 9.94 -7.85
CA GLU A 126 23.90 10.36 -6.47
C GLU A 126 22.73 9.92 -5.59
N TYR A 127 21.50 10.06 -6.09
CA TYR A 127 20.31 9.60 -5.39
C TYR A 127 20.34 8.08 -5.16
N SER A 128 20.72 7.30 -6.17
CA SER A 128 20.84 5.85 -6.06
C SER A 128 21.94 5.44 -5.06
N LYS A 129 23.06 6.18 -5.02
CA LYS A 129 24.15 5.95 -4.07
C LYS A 129 23.69 6.24 -2.64
N ARG A 130 23.04 7.38 -2.42
CA ARG A 130 22.48 7.78 -1.13
C ARG A 130 21.48 6.75 -0.62
N LEU A 131 20.59 6.27 -1.48
CA LEU A 131 19.59 5.27 -1.10
C LEU A 131 20.23 3.94 -0.66
N ARG A 132 21.30 3.49 -1.34
CA ARG A 132 22.06 2.30 -0.92
C ARG A 132 22.76 2.51 0.42
N GLU A 133 23.32 3.69 0.66
CA GLU A 133 23.97 4.03 1.92
C GLU A 133 22.97 4.11 3.08
N GLU A 134 21.80 4.72 2.85
CA GLU A 134 20.69 4.75 3.81
C GLU A 134 20.19 3.34 4.15
N GLN A 135 20.05 2.47 3.15
CA GLN A 135 19.71 1.06 3.37
C GLN A 135 20.77 0.32 4.19
N ARG A 136 22.06 0.55 3.92
CA ARG A 136 23.15 -0.05 4.69
C ARG A 136 23.13 0.41 6.15
N LEU A 137 23.00 1.72 6.38
CA LEU A 137 22.90 2.28 7.73
C LEU A 137 21.69 1.74 8.49
N ARG A 138 20.54 1.63 7.82
CA ARG A 138 19.34 1.02 8.42
C ARG A 138 19.58 -0.43 8.85
N GLN A 139 20.21 -1.23 7.99
CA GLN A 139 20.57 -2.62 8.32
C GLN A 139 21.57 -2.70 9.47
N GLU A 140 22.56 -1.80 9.53
CA GLU A 140 23.51 -1.72 10.64
C GLU A 140 22.82 -1.36 11.97
N MET A 141 21.88 -0.42 11.93
CA MET A 141 21.09 -0.04 13.11
C MET A 141 20.17 -1.18 13.57
N GLU A 142 19.52 -1.89 12.63
CA GLU A 142 18.69 -3.07 12.93
C GLU A 142 19.55 -4.21 13.54
N LYS A 143 20.76 -4.44 13.02
CA LYS A 143 21.71 -5.42 13.59
C LYS A 143 22.14 -5.03 15.01
N ARG A 144 22.52 -3.77 15.25
CA ARG A 144 22.89 -3.29 16.59
C ARG A 144 21.74 -3.45 17.59
N GLN A 145 20.51 -3.15 17.18
CA GLN A 145 19.34 -3.35 18.02
C GLN A 145 19.11 -4.84 18.34
N ALA A 146 19.32 -5.73 17.37
CA ALA A 146 19.23 -7.17 17.58
C ALA A 146 20.33 -7.67 18.54
N GLU A 147 21.58 -7.25 18.36
CA GLU A 147 22.70 -7.58 19.25
C GLU A 147 22.45 -7.06 20.68
N GLU A 148 21.93 -5.85 20.85
CA GLU A 148 21.56 -5.32 22.17
C GLU A 148 20.42 -6.10 22.82
N GLN A 149 19.43 -6.54 22.04
CA GLN A 149 18.35 -7.40 22.54
C GLN A 149 18.87 -8.77 22.95
N GLU A 150 19.76 -9.36 22.17
CA GLU A 150 20.39 -10.64 22.46
C GLU A 150 21.24 -10.55 23.73
N GLN A 151 22.06 -9.50 23.89
CA GLN A 151 22.84 -9.27 25.12
C GLN A 151 21.94 -9.09 26.34
N LYS A 152 20.80 -8.40 26.20
CA LYS A 152 19.82 -8.28 27.30
C LYS A 152 19.19 -9.62 27.65
N LEU A 153 18.88 -10.45 26.66
CA LEU A 153 18.35 -11.79 26.88
C LEU A 153 19.38 -12.68 27.57
N GLN A 154 20.64 -12.69 27.09
CA GLN A 154 21.73 -13.44 27.70
C GLN A 154 22.00 -13.01 29.15
N LYS A 155 21.99 -11.70 29.44
CA LYS A 155 22.11 -11.20 30.82
C LYS A 155 20.95 -11.67 31.69
N LYS A 156 19.73 -11.61 31.18
CA LYS A 156 18.55 -12.08 31.90
C LYS A 156 18.62 -13.59 32.18
N GLU A 157 19.05 -14.40 31.21
CA GLU A 157 19.29 -15.84 31.39
C GLU A 157 20.40 -16.12 32.42
N GLN A 158 21.46 -15.31 32.45
CA GLN A 158 22.52 -15.43 33.46
C GLN A 158 22.01 -15.07 34.86
N GLU A 159 21.22 -13.99 34.98
CA GLU A 159 20.58 -13.60 36.25
C GLU A 159 19.60 -14.68 36.73
N GLU A 160 18.77 -15.25 35.84
CA GLU A 160 17.86 -16.36 36.15
C GLU A 160 18.64 -17.59 36.65
N LYS A 161 19.75 -17.97 35.99
CA LYS A 161 20.63 -19.07 36.42
C LYS A 161 21.32 -18.82 37.77
N GLU A 162 21.78 -17.59 38.02
CA GLU A 162 22.35 -17.24 39.33
C GLU A 162 21.30 -17.26 40.44
N GLN A 163 20.06 -16.91 40.11
CA GLN A 163 18.94 -16.90 41.06
C GLN A 163 18.45 -18.33 41.35
N GLU A 164 18.45 -19.21 40.36
CA GLU A 164 18.24 -20.66 40.54
C GLU A 164 19.31 -21.26 41.46
N LYS A 165 20.60 -20.99 41.22
CA LYS A 165 21.70 -21.45 42.09
C LYS A 165 21.61 -20.95 43.53
N LYS A 166 21.04 -19.76 43.76
CA LYS A 166 20.82 -19.23 45.12
C LYS A 166 19.60 -19.84 45.83
N ASN A 167 18.65 -20.37 45.06
CA ASN A 167 17.45 -21.02 45.57
C ASN A 167 17.58 -22.56 45.63
N GLU A 168 18.75 -23.11 45.31
CA GLU A 168 19.04 -24.53 45.51
C GLU A 168 18.91 -24.90 47.00
N PRO A 169 18.07 -25.89 47.35
CA PRO A 169 18.04 -26.44 48.70
C PRO A 169 19.40 -27.08 49.05
N LYS A 170 19.74 -27.13 50.34
CA LYS A 170 21.04 -27.63 50.85
C LYS A 170 21.41 -28.96 50.17
N ALA A 171 22.66 -29.04 49.69
CA ALA A 171 23.20 -30.06 48.80
C ALA A 171 22.95 -31.54 49.18
N GLU A 172 22.56 -31.84 50.43
CA GLU A 172 22.23 -33.19 50.87
C GLU A 172 20.84 -33.66 50.38
N ASP A 173 19.87 -32.75 50.22
CA ASP A 173 18.53 -33.07 49.71
C ASP A 173 18.51 -33.16 48.17
N ALA A 174 19.31 -32.34 47.49
CA ALA A 174 19.43 -32.36 46.02
C ALA A 174 20.18 -33.60 45.49
N LEU A 175 21.18 -34.11 46.22
CA LEU A 175 21.86 -35.37 45.90
C LEU A 175 20.95 -36.58 46.06
N LEU A 176 20.02 -36.54 47.02
CA LEU A 176 18.99 -37.56 47.21
C LEU A 176 17.92 -37.49 46.12
N ASP A 177 17.53 -36.29 45.67
CA ASP A 177 16.56 -36.11 44.59
C ASP A 177 17.16 -36.42 43.20
N GLU A 178 18.43 -36.11 42.97
CA GLU A 178 19.20 -36.48 41.77
C GLU A 178 19.47 -37.99 41.72
N PHE A 179 19.75 -38.61 42.86
CA PHE A 179 19.87 -40.07 42.96
C PHE A 179 18.52 -40.78 42.79
N LEU A 180 17.44 -40.24 43.37
CA LEU A 180 16.10 -40.82 43.23
C LEU A 180 15.51 -40.58 41.84
N SER A 181 15.84 -39.47 41.18
CA SER A 181 15.47 -39.22 39.79
C SER A 181 16.29 -40.04 38.81
N GLU A 182 17.59 -40.27 39.05
CA GLU A 182 18.39 -41.24 38.28
C GLU A 182 17.87 -42.68 38.45
N VAL A 183 17.46 -43.07 39.66
CA VAL A 183 16.87 -44.39 39.90
C VAL A 183 15.50 -44.51 39.22
N GLN A 184 14.68 -43.46 39.23
CA GLN A 184 13.43 -43.41 38.47
C GLN A 184 13.65 -43.40 36.96
N GLU A 185 14.62 -42.64 36.45
CA GLU A 185 14.99 -42.62 35.03
C GLU A 185 15.58 -43.95 34.58
N LEU A 186 16.28 -44.68 35.44
CA LEU A 186 16.76 -46.04 35.15
C LEU A 186 15.64 -47.08 35.18
N GLU A 187 14.64 -46.95 36.05
CA GLU A 187 13.44 -47.78 36.06
C GLU A 187 12.50 -47.47 34.87
N GLU A 188 12.36 -46.20 34.49
CA GLU A 188 11.61 -45.75 33.32
C GLU A 188 12.35 -46.12 32.03
N ASN A 189 13.66 -45.93 31.92
CA ASN A 189 14.45 -46.39 30.77
C ASN A 189 14.49 -47.92 30.67
N ALA A 190 14.50 -48.68 31.78
CA ALA A 190 14.37 -50.14 31.74
C ALA A 190 12.97 -50.59 31.25
N ASN A 191 11.93 -49.79 31.46
CA ASN A 191 10.57 -50.01 30.95
C ASN A 191 10.35 -49.48 29.51
N CYS A 192 11.06 -48.44 29.09
CA CYS A 192 10.93 -47.79 27.79
C CYS A 192 11.87 -48.41 26.73
N ILE A 193 13.04 -48.93 27.11
CA ILE A 193 13.98 -49.58 26.17
C ILE A 193 13.40 -50.86 25.55
N LYS A 194 12.38 -51.49 26.16
CA LYS A 194 11.66 -52.63 25.58
C LYS A 194 10.50 -52.23 24.66
N LYS A 195 10.06 -50.97 24.66
CA LYS A 195 8.96 -50.47 23.80
C LYS A 195 9.46 -49.56 22.68
N ASP A 196 10.47 -48.75 22.93
CA ASP A 196 10.90 -47.70 22.00
C ASP A 196 11.87 -48.22 20.92
N LYS A 197 12.61 -49.31 21.21
CA LYS A 197 13.45 -49.97 20.20
C LYS A 197 12.66 -50.74 19.13
N GLU A 198 11.38 -51.04 19.36
CA GLU A 198 10.51 -51.63 18.34
C GLU A 198 9.67 -50.58 17.57
N GLU A 199 9.51 -49.35 18.10
CA GLU A 199 8.70 -48.29 17.46
C GLU A 199 9.52 -47.25 16.65
N GLU A 200 10.79 -47.00 16.97
CA GLU A 200 11.62 -46.06 16.19
C GLU A 200 12.16 -46.66 14.87
N GLU A 201 12.41 -47.96 14.79
CA GLU A 201 12.88 -48.60 13.54
C GLU A 201 11.73 -48.85 12.53
N ALA A 202 10.47 -48.65 12.92
CA ALA A 202 9.30 -48.82 12.03
C ALA A 202 8.87 -47.54 11.27
N LYS A 203 9.47 -46.38 11.55
CA LYS A 203 9.09 -45.10 10.94
C LYS A 203 10.10 -44.62 9.89
N LYS A 204 10.09 -45.26 8.73
CA LYS A 204 10.46 -44.65 7.44
C LYS A 204 9.92 -45.40 6.22
N GLU A 205 8.90 -46.24 6.39
CA GLU A 205 8.09 -46.67 5.25
C GLU A 205 7.14 -45.51 4.88
N LYS A 206 7.40 -44.84 3.74
CA LYS A 206 6.46 -43.88 3.17
C LYS A 206 5.13 -44.61 2.98
N LYS A 207 4.09 -44.22 3.73
CA LYS A 207 2.74 -44.74 3.52
C LYS A 207 2.34 -44.47 2.08
N VAL A 208 2.06 -45.52 1.31
CA VAL A 208 1.61 -45.39 -0.07
C VAL A 208 0.26 -44.69 -0.04
N VAL A 209 0.22 -43.44 -0.49
CA VAL A 209 -1.00 -42.65 -0.58
C VAL A 209 -1.80 -43.13 -1.79
N ASP A 210 -3.00 -43.64 -1.54
CA ASP A 210 -3.97 -43.94 -2.61
C ASP A 210 -4.64 -42.63 -3.05
N PHE A 211 -4.42 -42.25 -4.31
CA PHE A 211 -5.00 -41.05 -4.91
C PHE A 211 -6.42 -41.28 -5.46
N GLY A 212 -6.93 -42.51 -5.46
CA GLY A 212 -8.29 -42.82 -5.93
C GLY A 212 -8.51 -42.55 -7.43
N THR A 213 -9.73 -42.18 -7.80
CA THR A 213 -10.15 -41.94 -9.19
C THR A 213 -10.17 -40.44 -9.54
N SER A 214 -10.17 -40.09 -10.84
CA SER A 214 -10.23 -38.68 -11.27
C SER A 214 -11.50 -38.00 -10.79
N ASP A 215 -12.66 -38.65 -10.97
CA ASP A 215 -13.95 -38.10 -10.57
C ASP A 215 -14.07 -37.96 -9.04
N GLY A 216 -13.55 -38.93 -8.29
CA GLY A 216 -13.49 -38.83 -6.83
C GLY A 216 -12.63 -37.66 -6.33
N GLN A 217 -11.55 -37.34 -7.04
CA GLN A 217 -10.73 -36.15 -6.72
C GLN A 217 -11.46 -34.85 -7.02
N ILE A 218 -12.19 -34.77 -8.13
CA ILE A 218 -13.01 -33.59 -8.47
C ILE A 218 -14.11 -33.40 -7.42
N GLU A 219 -14.81 -34.47 -7.03
CA GLU A 219 -15.83 -34.42 -5.98
C GLU A 219 -15.25 -33.99 -4.64
N ARG A 220 -14.05 -34.48 -4.27
CA ARG A 220 -13.34 -34.08 -3.05
C ARG A 220 -12.97 -32.60 -3.04
N LEU A 221 -12.48 -32.09 -4.17
CA LEU A 221 -11.99 -30.70 -4.27
C LEU A 221 -13.12 -29.68 -4.40
N LEU A 222 -14.28 -30.10 -4.91
CA LEU A 222 -15.45 -29.26 -5.14
C LEU A 222 -16.62 -29.63 -4.21
N GLN A 223 -16.30 -30.07 -3.00
CA GLN A 223 -17.30 -30.31 -1.95
C GLN A 223 -18.07 -29.03 -1.60
N PRO A 224 -19.25 -29.15 -0.98
CA PRO A 224 -19.92 -28.00 -0.38
C PRO A 224 -18.95 -27.25 0.54
N HIS A 225 -18.88 -25.92 0.37
CA HIS A 225 -17.95 -25.05 1.10
C HIS A 225 -16.45 -25.29 0.81
N PHE A 226 -16.09 -25.86 -0.35
CA PHE A 226 -14.70 -26.11 -0.74
C PHE A 226 -13.80 -24.88 -0.65
N HIS A 227 -14.34 -23.68 -0.92
CA HIS A 227 -13.59 -22.43 -0.81
C HIS A 227 -12.89 -22.25 0.55
N TRP A 228 -13.50 -22.72 1.64
CA TRP A 228 -12.93 -22.65 2.99
C TRP A 228 -12.05 -23.86 3.32
N ILE A 229 -12.42 -25.03 2.81
CA ILE A 229 -11.71 -26.29 3.03
C ILE A 229 -10.34 -26.28 2.32
N ASN A 230 -10.30 -25.72 1.11
CA ASN A 230 -9.12 -25.69 0.25
C ASN A 230 -8.13 -24.56 0.61
N LEU A 231 -8.45 -23.71 1.59
CA LEU A 231 -7.49 -22.73 2.12
C LEU A 231 -6.26 -23.41 2.72
N ASN A 232 -6.40 -24.64 3.21
CA ASN A 232 -5.27 -25.44 3.67
C ASN A 232 -4.64 -26.20 2.48
N PRO A 233 -3.44 -25.80 2.01
CA PRO A 233 -2.84 -26.38 0.82
C PRO A 233 -2.33 -27.83 1.03
N PHE A 234 -1.99 -28.22 2.26
CA PHE A 234 -1.57 -29.59 2.58
C PHE A 234 -2.73 -30.57 2.44
N ARG A 235 -3.94 -30.15 2.85
CA ARG A 235 -5.16 -30.94 2.66
C ARG A 235 -5.51 -31.12 1.18
N VAL A 236 -5.37 -30.05 0.38
CA VAL A 236 -5.62 -30.11 -1.08
C VAL A 236 -4.67 -31.09 -1.76
N LEU A 237 -3.37 -31.01 -1.46
CA LEU A 237 -2.36 -31.88 -2.05
C LEU A 237 -2.24 -33.27 -1.41
N MET A 238 -3.04 -33.57 -0.38
CA MET A 238 -2.98 -34.82 0.38
C MET A 238 -1.57 -35.08 0.95
N LEU A 239 -0.97 -34.06 1.56
CA LEU A 239 0.36 -34.09 2.13
C LEU A 239 0.29 -33.98 3.65
N ASP A 240 1.25 -34.61 4.31
CA ASP A 240 1.54 -34.37 5.72
C ASP A 240 2.39 -33.09 5.88
N VAL A 241 2.47 -32.58 7.11
CA VAL A 241 3.11 -31.29 7.44
C VAL A 241 4.63 -31.37 7.29
N ASP A 242 5.20 -32.57 7.45
CA ASP A 242 6.62 -32.92 7.34
C ASP A 242 7.06 -33.30 5.91
N ALA A 243 6.17 -33.16 4.92
CA ALA A 243 6.47 -33.53 3.53
C ALA A 243 7.64 -32.73 2.93
N THR A 244 8.48 -33.42 2.14
CA THR A 244 9.62 -32.81 1.42
C THR A 244 9.19 -32.10 0.14
N GLU A 245 10.05 -31.26 -0.44
CA GLU A 245 9.75 -30.56 -1.69
C GLU A 245 9.52 -31.50 -2.88
N GLU A 246 10.20 -32.63 -2.88
CA GLU A 246 10.02 -33.70 -3.85
C GLU A 246 8.62 -34.30 -3.72
N ASP A 247 8.17 -34.58 -2.48
CA ASP A 247 6.83 -35.13 -2.23
C ASP A 247 5.74 -34.14 -2.69
N MET A 248 5.92 -32.84 -2.42
CA MET A 248 5.01 -31.78 -2.89
C MET A 248 4.91 -31.76 -4.42
N LYS A 249 6.04 -31.84 -5.12
CA LYS A 249 6.08 -31.88 -6.59
C LYS A 249 5.43 -33.15 -7.13
N GLN A 250 5.66 -34.30 -6.50
CA GLN A 250 5.08 -35.58 -6.91
C GLN A 250 3.55 -35.60 -6.76
N HIS A 251 3.05 -35.19 -5.59
CA HIS A 251 1.61 -35.10 -5.33
C HIS A 251 0.93 -34.09 -6.26
N TYR A 252 1.53 -32.92 -6.46
CA TYR A 252 1.02 -31.94 -7.41
C TYR A 252 0.94 -32.53 -8.82
N ARG A 253 2.02 -33.13 -9.35
CA ARG A 253 2.02 -33.74 -10.69
C ARG A 253 0.96 -34.84 -10.83
N LYS A 254 0.81 -35.68 -9.80
CA LYS A 254 -0.14 -36.79 -9.82
C LYS A 254 -1.59 -36.28 -9.84
N ILE A 255 -1.96 -35.43 -8.88
CA ILE A 255 -3.33 -34.92 -8.75
C ILE A 255 -3.67 -33.99 -9.92
N SER A 256 -2.77 -33.07 -10.31
CA SER A 256 -2.99 -32.18 -11.45
C SER A 256 -3.19 -32.93 -12.77
N THR A 257 -2.46 -34.03 -12.98
CA THR A 257 -2.65 -34.89 -14.15
C THR A 257 -4.01 -35.60 -14.11
N MET A 258 -4.45 -36.01 -12.91
CA MET A 258 -5.73 -36.68 -12.72
C MET A 258 -6.92 -35.76 -12.95
N VAL A 259 -6.84 -34.47 -12.62
CA VAL A 259 -7.95 -33.52 -12.80
C VAL A 259 -7.73 -32.51 -13.93
N HIS A 260 -6.77 -32.76 -14.81
CA HIS A 260 -6.46 -31.84 -15.92
C HIS A 260 -7.68 -31.68 -16.84
N PRO A 261 -8.05 -30.45 -17.25
CA PRO A 261 -9.23 -30.18 -18.08
C PRO A 261 -9.28 -31.02 -19.37
N ASP A 262 -8.14 -31.20 -20.04
CA ASP A 262 -8.06 -31.95 -21.30
C ASP A 262 -8.07 -33.48 -21.11
N LYS A 263 -7.70 -33.98 -19.93
CA LYS A 263 -7.62 -35.43 -19.65
C LYS A 263 -8.89 -35.96 -19.00
N CYS A 264 -9.64 -35.08 -18.33
CA CYS A 264 -10.92 -35.39 -17.71
C CYS A 264 -12.09 -35.04 -18.62
N ARG A 265 -13.09 -35.92 -18.68
CA ARG A 265 -14.36 -35.63 -19.38
C ARG A 265 -15.33 -34.77 -18.55
N ASN A 266 -15.01 -34.52 -17.28
CA ASN A 266 -15.89 -33.82 -16.35
C ASN A 266 -15.82 -32.29 -16.54
N PRO A 267 -16.94 -31.58 -16.73
CA PRO A 267 -16.94 -30.12 -16.94
C PRO A 267 -16.35 -29.33 -15.77
N LYS A 268 -16.39 -29.89 -14.54
CA LYS A 268 -15.87 -29.25 -13.33
C LYS A 268 -14.36 -29.44 -13.12
N ALA A 269 -13.69 -30.22 -13.99
CA ALA A 269 -12.26 -30.49 -13.87
C ALA A 269 -11.42 -29.20 -13.85
N ARG A 270 -11.82 -28.18 -14.60
CA ARG A 270 -11.13 -26.88 -14.64
C ARG A 270 -11.10 -26.18 -13.28
N GLU A 271 -12.24 -26.10 -12.60
CA GLU A 271 -12.31 -25.47 -11.27
C GLU A 271 -11.46 -26.23 -10.25
N ALA A 272 -11.53 -27.57 -10.26
CA ALA A 272 -10.72 -28.41 -9.38
C ALA A 272 -9.20 -28.25 -9.65
N PHE A 273 -8.81 -28.15 -10.94
CA PHE A 273 -7.43 -27.92 -11.34
C PHE A 273 -6.91 -26.57 -10.83
N GLU A 274 -7.72 -25.51 -10.96
CA GLU A 274 -7.36 -24.18 -10.46
C GLU A 274 -7.11 -24.17 -8.94
N GLU A 275 -7.92 -24.88 -8.15
CA GLU A 275 -7.71 -25.02 -6.70
C GLU A 275 -6.39 -25.71 -6.34
N ILE A 276 -6.02 -26.76 -7.07
CA ILE A 276 -4.73 -27.44 -6.87
C ILE A 276 -3.56 -26.54 -7.24
N THR A 277 -3.66 -25.82 -8.36
CA THR A 277 -2.62 -24.88 -8.79
C THR A 277 -2.45 -23.75 -7.77
N LYS A 278 -3.54 -23.21 -7.22
CA LYS A 278 -3.49 -22.22 -6.13
C LYS A 278 -2.78 -22.77 -4.89
N ALA A 279 -3.14 -23.98 -4.46
CA ALA A 279 -2.52 -24.63 -3.29
C ALA A 279 -1.02 -24.87 -3.50
N TYR A 280 -0.62 -25.36 -4.67
CA TYR A 280 0.78 -25.61 -4.99
C TYR A 280 1.62 -24.33 -5.06
N ASN A 281 1.10 -23.27 -5.72
CA ASN A 281 1.75 -21.97 -5.78
C ASN A 281 1.92 -21.33 -4.39
N LEU A 282 1.07 -21.71 -3.43
CA LEU A 282 1.18 -21.23 -2.06
C LEU A 282 2.24 -22.00 -1.26
N ILE A 283 2.35 -23.32 -1.44
CA ILE A 283 3.34 -24.16 -0.75
C ILE A 283 4.76 -24.05 -1.34
N ILE A 284 4.90 -23.77 -2.64
CA ILE A 284 6.23 -23.66 -3.27
C ILE A 284 7.03 -22.47 -2.72
N GLN A 285 6.34 -21.46 -2.18
CA GLN A 285 6.98 -20.33 -1.50
C GLN A 285 7.30 -20.70 -0.06
N GLU A 286 8.58 -20.76 0.28
CA GLU A 286 9.06 -21.24 1.59
C GLU A 286 8.45 -20.48 2.77
N ASP A 287 8.35 -19.14 2.69
CA ASP A 287 7.79 -18.31 3.77
C ASP A 287 6.29 -18.56 3.98
N ARG A 288 5.54 -18.75 2.89
CA ARG A 288 4.10 -19.06 2.95
C ARG A 288 3.88 -20.47 3.47
N ARG A 289 4.71 -21.42 3.06
CA ARG A 289 4.74 -22.79 3.58
C ARG A 289 4.95 -22.80 5.09
N LYS A 290 6.01 -22.13 5.59
CA LYS A 290 6.28 -21.99 7.03
C LYS A 290 5.11 -21.37 7.78
N THR A 291 4.47 -20.36 7.21
CA THR A 291 3.29 -19.72 7.80
C THR A 291 2.11 -20.69 7.92
N CYS A 292 1.84 -21.48 6.88
CA CYS A 292 0.77 -22.48 6.90
C CYS A 292 1.04 -23.59 7.92
N ILE A 293 2.27 -24.10 7.96
CA ILE A 293 2.72 -25.09 8.95
C ILE A 293 2.48 -24.56 10.37
N ARG A 294 2.96 -23.34 10.65
CA ARG A 294 2.77 -22.69 11.96
C ARG A 294 1.30 -22.50 12.32
N THR A 295 0.44 -22.15 11.36
CA THR A 295 -1.02 -22.04 11.61
C THR A 295 -1.61 -23.40 11.99
N ILE A 296 -1.21 -24.48 11.30
CA ILE A 296 -1.66 -25.84 11.61
C ILE A 296 -1.17 -26.27 12.99
N GLU A 297 0.12 -26.11 13.28
CA GLU A 297 0.74 -26.46 14.58
C GLU A 297 0.13 -25.69 15.74
N ASN A 298 -0.12 -24.38 15.58
CA ASN A 298 -0.76 -23.59 16.63
C ASN A 298 -2.19 -24.06 16.89
N ALA A 299 -2.95 -24.38 15.83
CA ALA A 299 -4.31 -24.89 15.97
C ALA A 299 -4.33 -26.29 16.62
N THR A 300 -3.40 -27.18 16.25
CA THR A 300 -3.30 -28.52 16.84
C THR A 300 -2.88 -28.44 18.32
N LEU A 301 -1.93 -27.56 18.66
CA LEU A 301 -1.50 -27.30 20.02
C LEU A 301 -2.63 -26.72 20.88
N ALA A 302 -3.42 -25.79 20.33
CA ALA A 302 -4.57 -25.22 21.02
C ALA A 302 -5.61 -26.30 21.37
N VAL A 303 -5.95 -27.16 20.41
CA VAL A 303 -6.92 -28.27 20.62
C VAL A 303 -6.39 -29.28 21.63
N THR A 304 -5.13 -29.70 21.51
CA THR A 304 -4.54 -30.69 22.43
C THR A 304 -4.43 -30.12 23.84
N LYS A 305 -4.07 -28.85 24.00
CA LYS A 305 -4.06 -28.15 25.29
C LYS A 305 -5.46 -28.05 25.90
N GLU A 306 -6.47 -27.68 25.13
CA GLU A 306 -7.86 -27.60 25.58
C GLU A 306 -8.38 -28.99 26.01
N ARG A 307 -8.08 -30.04 25.22
CA ARG A 307 -8.44 -31.43 25.52
C ARG A 307 -7.78 -31.91 26.80
N ARG A 308 -6.47 -31.67 26.97
CA ARG A 308 -5.74 -31.96 28.22
C ARG A 308 -6.35 -31.24 29.43
N GLN A 309 -6.75 -29.97 29.28
CA GLN A 309 -7.41 -29.22 30.36
C GLN A 309 -8.79 -29.80 30.71
N LYS A 310 -9.57 -30.25 29.73
CA LYS A 310 -10.87 -30.91 29.96
C LYS A 310 -10.71 -32.24 30.70
N ILE A 311 -9.69 -33.03 30.35
CA ILE A 311 -9.36 -34.28 31.06
C ILE A 311 -8.95 -33.98 32.51
N LYS A 312 -8.10 -32.96 32.74
CA LYS A 312 -7.74 -32.52 34.10
C LYS A 312 -8.94 -32.07 34.93
N LYS A 313 -10.00 -31.56 34.30
CA LYS A 313 -11.28 -31.18 34.94
C LYS A 313 -12.24 -32.36 35.15
N GLY A 314 -11.82 -33.59 34.87
CA GLY A 314 -12.58 -34.81 35.13
C GLY A 314 -13.49 -35.29 34.00
N ILE A 315 -13.41 -34.69 32.81
CA ILE A 315 -14.18 -35.16 31.63
C ILE A 315 -13.48 -36.40 31.05
N LYS A 316 -14.25 -37.47 30.81
CA LYS A 316 -13.72 -38.73 30.26
C LYS A 316 -13.35 -38.56 28.78
N GLU A 317 -12.27 -39.22 28.36
CA GLU A 317 -11.78 -39.11 26.98
C GLU A 317 -12.80 -39.58 25.92
N SER A 318 -13.63 -40.56 26.26
CA SER A 318 -14.72 -41.05 25.40
C SER A 318 -15.77 -39.98 25.06
N GLU A 319 -15.91 -38.95 25.89
CA GLU A 319 -16.90 -37.88 25.72
C GLU A 319 -16.36 -36.72 24.86
N LEU A 320 -15.05 -36.68 24.62
CA LEU A 320 -14.36 -35.58 23.92
C LEU A 320 -14.32 -35.73 22.39
N GLY A 321 -14.92 -36.79 21.84
CA GLY A 321 -14.90 -37.10 20.41
C GLY A 321 -13.50 -37.43 19.87
N GLY A 322 -13.41 -37.64 18.55
CA GLY A 322 -12.15 -37.94 17.87
C GLY A 322 -11.20 -36.74 17.84
N LEU A 323 -9.94 -36.95 18.25
CA LEU A 323 -8.91 -35.91 18.25
C LEU A 323 -8.68 -35.34 16.84
N LYS A 324 -8.65 -36.21 15.83
CA LYS A 324 -8.40 -35.82 14.43
C LYS A 324 -9.48 -34.87 13.91
N ASP A 325 -10.75 -35.18 14.14
CA ASP A 325 -11.88 -34.34 13.71
C ASP A 325 -11.89 -32.98 14.42
N ALA A 326 -11.52 -32.94 15.70
CA ALA A 326 -11.42 -31.71 16.47
C ALA A 326 -10.29 -30.81 15.94
N VAL A 327 -9.14 -31.41 15.65
CA VAL A 327 -7.99 -30.74 15.04
C VAL A 327 -8.35 -30.21 13.65
N ASP A 328 -8.94 -31.02 12.79
CA ASP A 328 -9.33 -30.62 11.43
C ASP A 328 -10.30 -29.43 11.44
N LYS A 329 -11.28 -29.43 12.36
CA LYS A 329 -12.20 -28.30 12.54
C LYS A 329 -11.49 -27.04 13.02
N ALA A 330 -10.55 -27.16 13.96
CA ALA A 330 -9.80 -26.02 14.48
C ALA A 330 -8.86 -25.42 13.42
N VAL A 331 -8.17 -26.27 12.65
CA VAL A 331 -7.33 -25.85 11.53
C VAL A 331 -8.15 -25.12 10.48
N LEU A 332 -9.31 -25.66 10.09
CA LEU A 332 -10.21 -25.01 9.13
C LEU A 332 -10.68 -23.63 9.62
N ARG A 333 -11.01 -23.51 10.92
CA ARG A 333 -11.37 -22.21 11.52
C ARG A 333 -10.21 -21.22 11.48
N ALA A 334 -9.00 -21.64 11.83
CA ALA A 334 -7.82 -20.78 11.82
C ALA A 334 -7.53 -20.22 10.42
N PHE A 335 -7.58 -21.04 9.38
CA PHE A 335 -7.43 -20.58 8.00
C PHE A 335 -8.57 -19.65 7.56
N ALA A 336 -9.82 -19.98 7.90
CA ALA A 336 -10.97 -19.13 7.59
C ALA A 336 -10.89 -17.77 8.30
N GLU A 337 -10.40 -17.70 9.53
CA GLU A 337 -10.19 -16.45 10.27
C GLU A 337 -9.12 -15.57 9.61
N ILE A 338 -8.00 -16.16 9.18
CA ILE A 338 -6.94 -15.45 8.45
C ILE A 338 -7.50 -14.88 7.14
N GLU A 339 -8.26 -15.67 6.39
CA GLU A 339 -8.85 -15.26 5.12
C GLU A 339 -9.90 -14.17 5.31
N ASN A 340 -10.79 -14.32 6.29
CA ASN A 340 -11.76 -13.29 6.64
C ASN A 340 -11.08 -11.99 7.10
N ARG A 341 -9.98 -12.07 7.84
CA ARG A 341 -9.18 -10.89 8.23
C ARG A 341 -8.63 -10.20 6.98
N ARG A 342 -8.08 -10.96 6.01
CA ARG A 342 -7.59 -10.41 4.73
C ARG A 342 -8.69 -9.69 3.96
N LEU A 343 -9.84 -10.34 3.77
CA LEU A 343 -11.00 -9.77 3.08
C LEU A 343 -11.53 -8.51 3.78
N ASN A 344 -11.52 -8.47 5.11
CA ASN A 344 -11.96 -7.30 5.87
C ASN A 344 -10.99 -6.12 5.73
N ILE A 345 -9.68 -6.37 5.67
CA ILE A 345 -8.68 -5.33 5.39
C ILE A 345 -8.90 -4.77 3.98
N GLU A 346 -9.01 -5.65 2.98
CA GLU A 346 -9.23 -5.24 1.58
C GLU A 346 -10.52 -4.42 1.41
N LYS A 347 -11.61 -4.83 2.07
CA LYS A 347 -12.87 -4.06 2.10
C LYS A 347 -12.70 -2.67 2.72
N ARG A 348 -11.92 -2.55 3.79
CA ARG A 348 -11.63 -1.25 4.44
C ARG A 348 -10.80 -0.35 3.52
N ASP A 349 -9.76 -0.89 2.90
CA ASP A 349 -8.89 -0.15 1.97
C ASP A 349 -9.65 0.28 0.71
N ALA A 350 -10.52 -0.58 0.18
CA ALA A 350 -11.40 -0.24 -0.94
C ALA A 350 -12.41 0.86 -0.55
N ALA A 351 -12.98 0.80 0.66
CA ALA A 351 -13.87 1.84 1.16
C ALA A 351 -13.13 3.17 1.37
N GLN A 352 -11.89 3.14 1.85
CA GLN A 352 -11.05 4.32 1.99
C GLN A 352 -10.75 4.94 0.64
N ARG A 353 -10.28 4.17 -0.35
CA ARG A 353 -10.04 4.66 -1.72
C ARG A 353 -11.29 5.31 -2.32
N ARG A 354 -12.47 4.71 -2.14
CA ARG A 354 -13.74 5.30 -2.61
C ARG A 354 -14.06 6.63 -1.94
N ARG A 355 -13.77 6.78 -0.63
CA ARG A 355 -13.97 8.05 0.09
C ARG A 355 -12.98 9.11 -0.38
N GLU A 356 -11.73 8.75 -0.60
CA GLU A 356 -10.70 9.65 -1.14
C GLU A 356 -11.11 10.16 -2.53
N THR A 357 -11.53 9.26 -3.44
CA THR A 357 -12.01 9.67 -4.77
C THR A 357 -13.26 10.56 -4.69
N GLU A 358 -14.21 10.25 -3.81
CA GLU A 358 -15.41 11.07 -3.62
C GLU A 358 -15.07 12.46 -3.03
N GLN A 359 -14.09 12.54 -2.14
CA GLN A 359 -13.59 13.81 -1.60
C GLN A 359 -12.87 14.63 -2.68
N GLU A 360 -12.05 14.00 -3.51
CA GLU A 360 -11.40 14.63 -4.65
C GLU A 360 -12.42 15.18 -5.65
N GLU A 361 -13.46 14.39 -5.98
CA GLU A 361 -14.56 14.83 -6.85
C GLU A 361 -15.34 15.99 -6.23
N LYS A 362 -15.69 15.92 -4.93
CA LYS A 362 -16.36 17.03 -4.24
C LYS A 362 -15.49 18.28 -4.20
N ALA A 363 -14.19 18.15 -3.98
CA ALA A 363 -13.25 19.27 -4.01
C ALA A 363 -13.20 19.86 -5.43
N HIS A 364 -13.12 19.03 -6.46
CA HIS A 364 -13.16 19.45 -7.85
C HIS A 364 -14.47 20.19 -8.18
N VAL A 365 -15.64 19.65 -7.79
CA VAL A 365 -16.94 20.30 -7.98
C VAL A 365 -17.03 21.63 -7.23
N LYS A 366 -16.51 21.71 -5.99
CA LYS A 366 -16.46 22.97 -5.24
C LYS A 366 -15.63 24.02 -5.96
N VAL A 367 -14.44 23.64 -6.44
CA VAL A 367 -13.56 24.53 -7.22
C VAL A 367 -14.27 25.01 -8.50
N VAL A 368 -14.87 24.09 -9.26
CA VAL A 368 -15.65 24.43 -10.47
C VAL A 368 -16.81 25.39 -10.15
N ASN A 369 -17.55 25.14 -9.07
CA ASN A 369 -18.67 25.99 -8.66
C ASN A 369 -18.20 27.37 -8.16
N MET A 370 -17.06 27.43 -7.46
CA MET A 370 -16.40 28.68 -7.06
C MET A 370 -16.06 29.50 -8.30
N PHE A 371 -15.42 28.91 -9.31
CA PHE A 371 -15.12 29.58 -10.57
C PHE A 371 -16.38 30.04 -11.31
N LYS A 372 -17.43 29.21 -11.38
CA LYS A 372 -18.72 29.62 -11.98
C LYS A 372 -19.32 30.82 -11.24
N ARG A 373 -19.24 30.84 -9.91
CA ARG A 373 -19.74 31.95 -9.09
C ARG A 373 -18.92 33.22 -9.33
N GLU A 374 -17.60 33.16 -9.32
CA GLU A 374 -16.74 34.30 -9.63
C GLU A 374 -16.99 34.86 -11.03
N ARG A 375 -17.15 33.98 -12.02
CA ARG A 375 -17.49 34.37 -13.39
C ARG A 375 -18.82 35.11 -13.45
N SER A 376 -19.85 34.57 -12.80
CA SER A 376 -21.17 35.23 -12.70
C SER A 376 -21.08 36.57 -11.98
N TRP A 377 -20.32 36.66 -10.89
CA TRP A 377 -20.11 37.91 -10.14
C TRP A 377 -19.37 38.96 -10.97
N ALA A 378 -18.33 38.57 -11.70
CA ALA A 378 -17.59 39.47 -12.60
C ALA A 378 -18.44 39.95 -13.80
N GLU A 379 -19.43 39.16 -14.21
CA GLU A 379 -20.38 39.53 -15.26
C GLU A 379 -21.47 40.48 -14.75
N THR A 380 -21.99 40.25 -13.54
CA THR A 380 -22.91 41.20 -12.88
C THR A 380 -22.22 42.51 -12.54
N ASP A 381 -20.98 42.49 -12.04
CA ASP A 381 -20.22 43.70 -11.74
C ASP A 381 -19.92 44.49 -13.03
N ARG A 382 -19.52 43.83 -14.12
CA ARG A 382 -19.39 44.48 -15.44
C ARG A 382 -20.71 45.05 -15.96
N ARG A 383 -21.85 44.42 -15.63
CA ARG A 383 -23.19 44.93 -15.97
C ARG A 383 -23.54 46.15 -15.12
N GLU A 384 -23.28 46.12 -13.82
CA GLU A 384 -23.50 47.23 -12.90
C GLU A 384 -22.60 48.43 -13.22
N GLN A 385 -21.32 48.20 -13.53
CA GLN A 385 -20.41 49.24 -14.02
C GLN A 385 -20.90 49.83 -15.35
N ARG A 386 -21.41 49.02 -16.28
CA ARG A 386 -22.03 49.54 -17.52
C ARG A 386 -23.26 50.39 -17.25
N VAL A 387 -24.15 49.94 -16.35
CA VAL A 387 -25.35 50.69 -15.95
C VAL A 387 -24.98 51.97 -15.20
N GLY A 388 -23.93 51.93 -14.36
CA GLY A 388 -23.37 53.09 -13.67
C GLY A 388 -22.78 54.11 -14.63
N ASN A 389 -21.98 53.66 -15.60
CA ASN A 389 -21.44 54.51 -16.68
C ASN A 389 -22.55 55.08 -17.59
N TRP A 390 -23.60 54.33 -17.87
CA TRP A 390 -24.74 54.82 -18.66
C TRP A 390 -25.56 55.85 -17.89
N ARG A 391 -25.79 55.64 -16.58
CA ARG A 391 -26.45 56.61 -15.70
C ARG A 391 -25.64 57.89 -15.53
N SER A 392 -24.31 57.81 -15.46
CA SER A 392 -23.43 58.99 -15.40
C SER A 392 -23.35 59.75 -16.73
N PHE A 393 -23.42 59.03 -17.86
CA PHE A 393 -23.53 59.62 -19.19
C PHE A 393 -24.84 60.40 -19.37
N GLN A 394 -25.99 59.86 -18.93
CA GLN A 394 -27.28 60.56 -18.96
C GLN A 394 -27.32 61.83 -18.10
N LYS A 395 -26.53 61.89 -17.02
CA LYS A 395 -26.44 63.08 -16.15
C LYS A 395 -25.52 64.19 -16.68
N GLY A 396 -25.10 64.12 -17.96
CA GLY A 396 -24.34 65.19 -18.62
C GLY A 396 -22.87 65.22 -18.19
N GLY A 397 -22.12 64.17 -18.52
CA GLY A 397 -20.71 64.07 -18.16
C GLY A 397 -19.77 64.93 -19.03
N LYS A 398 -19.41 66.13 -18.56
CA LYS A 398 -18.07 66.71 -18.77
C LYS A 398 -17.30 66.60 -17.46
N ARG A 399 -16.36 65.64 -17.37
CA ARG A 399 -15.13 65.76 -16.57
C ARG A 399 -14.16 64.63 -16.93
N ARG A 400 -12.95 65.01 -17.35
CA ARG A 400 -11.75 64.15 -17.39
C ARG A 400 -11.45 63.68 -15.97
N LYS A 401 -11.11 62.41 -15.79
CA LYS A 401 -10.52 61.90 -14.55
C LYS A 401 -9.02 62.19 -14.56
N GLU A 402 -8.57 62.97 -13.58
CA GLU A 402 -7.19 62.95 -13.10
C GLU A 402 -6.92 61.56 -12.52
N THR A 403 -5.78 61.00 -12.88
CA THR A 403 -5.26 59.77 -12.30
C THR A 403 -4.67 60.08 -10.93
N ASP A 404 -5.47 59.98 -9.89
CA ASP A 404 -4.94 59.86 -8.53
C ASP A 404 -4.37 58.45 -8.37
N ALA A 405 -3.04 58.39 -8.38
CA ALA A 405 -2.28 57.28 -7.85
C ALA A 405 -2.51 57.20 -6.34
N GLN A 406 -3.63 56.63 -5.93
CA GLN A 406 -3.88 56.27 -4.54
C GLN A 406 -3.61 54.78 -4.41
N GLY A 407 -2.42 54.49 -3.87
CA GLY A 407 -2.01 53.15 -3.50
C GLY A 407 -3.09 52.47 -2.66
N TRP A 408 -3.20 51.16 -2.87
CA TRP A 408 -4.00 50.25 -2.09
C TRP A 408 -3.93 50.61 -0.60
N LYS A 409 -5.02 51.14 -0.05
CA LYS A 409 -5.27 51.02 1.37
C LYS A 409 -5.84 49.64 1.57
N GLU A 410 -5.07 48.81 2.24
CA GLU A 410 -5.53 47.58 2.86
C GLU A 410 -6.74 47.95 3.72
N GLU A 411 -7.95 47.68 3.22
CA GLU A 411 -9.11 47.60 4.10
C GLU A 411 -8.78 46.48 5.08
N SER A 412 -8.47 46.86 6.31
CA SER A 412 -8.44 45.97 7.46
C SER A 412 -9.81 45.30 7.50
N ARG A 413 -9.88 44.12 6.89
CA ARG A 413 -11.02 43.24 6.96
C ARG A 413 -11.10 42.86 8.43
N ASP A 414 -12.08 43.42 9.14
CA ASP A 414 -12.38 43.02 10.49
C ASP A 414 -12.34 41.49 10.54
N GLU A 415 -11.44 40.96 11.36
CA GLU A 415 -11.33 39.55 11.70
C GLU A 415 -12.60 39.15 12.47
N LYS A 416 -13.74 39.09 11.77
CA LYS A 416 -14.83 38.23 12.20
C LYS A 416 -14.40 36.82 11.87
N LYS A 417 -13.73 36.21 12.87
CA LYS A 417 -13.57 34.77 13.06
C LYS A 417 -14.78 34.03 12.49
N PHE A 418 -14.64 33.48 11.29
CA PHE A 418 -15.56 32.47 10.80
C PHE A 418 -15.09 31.15 11.39
N GLY A 419 -15.63 30.81 12.57
CA GLY A 419 -15.38 29.53 13.22
C GLY A 419 -14.96 29.59 14.69
N GLU A 420 -15.66 30.34 15.54
CA GLU A 420 -15.80 29.95 16.94
C GLU A 420 -17.20 29.35 17.09
N ILE A 421 -17.25 28.03 17.25
CA ILE A 421 -18.47 27.33 17.65
C ILE A 421 -18.62 27.59 19.14
N ASP A 422 -19.57 28.46 19.50
CA ASP A 422 -20.01 28.62 20.89
C ASP A 422 -20.59 27.29 21.38
N ASN A 423 -19.80 26.57 22.17
CA ASN A 423 -20.16 25.29 22.79
C ASN A 423 -21.24 25.41 23.90
N GLU A 424 -21.79 26.61 24.14
CA GLU A 424 -22.87 26.83 25.11
C GLU A 424 -24.28 26.79 24.50
N ALA A 425 -24.42 26.86 23.18
CA ALA A 425 -25.74 26.77 22.53
C ALA A 425 -26.34 25.35 22.60
N TYR A 426 -25.51 24.30 22.70
CA TYR A 426 -25.96 22.90 22.72
C TYR A 426 -26.48 22.43 24.09
N LYS A 427 -26.38 23.26 25.15
CA LYS A 427 -26.76 22.89 26.52
C LYS A 427 -28.12 23.43 27.00
N ARG A 428 -28.87 24.15 26.16
CA ARG A 428 -30.19 24.71 26.55
C ARG A 428 -31.43 23.97 26.05
N GLU A 429 -31.28 22.91 25.25
CA GLU A 429 -32.42 22.14 24.74
C GLU A 429 -32.55 20.72 25.32
N TRP A 430 -31.91 20.44 26.46
CA TRP A 430 -32.22 19.26 27.28
C TRP A 430 -32.50 19.69 28.72
N LYS A 431 -33.75 20.04 28.99
CA LYS A 431 -34.36 20.03 30.32
C LYS A 431 -35.79 19.52 30.23
#